data_AF-A0A3D3CSV1-F1
#
_entry.id   AF-A0A3D3CSV1-F1
#
_cell.length_a   1.000
_cell.length_b   1.000
_cell.length_c   1.000
_cell.angle_alpha   90.00
_cell.angle_beta   90.00
_cell.angle_gamma   90.00
#
_symmetry.space_group_name_H-M   'P 1'
#
loop_
_entity.id
_entity.type
_entity.pdbx_description
1 polymer ?
#
loop_
_entity_poly.entity_id
_entity_poly.type
_entity_poly.pdbx_seq_one_letter_code
_entity_poly.pdbx_strand_id
1 'polypeptide(L)' 'MRTVALHHSSGTRIETDAPVDNHGKGEKFSPTDLVATALGSCMLTIMGMKARDLQIDLKGTRIE' A
#
# COMPACT_ATOMS: atom_id res chain seq x y z
N MET A 1 2.74 0.10 -19.21
CA MET A 1 1.91 1.32 -19.28
C MET A 1 2.02 2.03 -17.94
N ARG A 2 2.27 3.34 -17.92
CA ARG A 2 2.38 4.13 -16.68
C ARG A 2 1.11 4.91 -16.41
N THR A 3 0.64 4.88 -15.17
CA THR A 3 -0.53 5.67 -14.74
C THR A 3 -0.22 6.43 -13.47
N VAL A 4 -0.99 7.50 -13.24
CA VAL A 4 -0.90 8.33 -12.05
C VAL A 4 -2.30 8.56 -11.51
N ALA A 5 -2.52 8.22 -10.24
CA ALA A 5 -3.70 8.63 -9.49
C ALA A 5 -3.35 9.84 -8.61
N LEU A 6 -4.17 10.88 -8.66
CA LEU A 6 -4.05 12.07 -7.82
C LEU A 6 -5.22 12.09 -6.83
N HIS A 7 -4.91 12.04 -5.54
CA HIS A 7 -5.91 12.33 -4.52
C HIS A 7 -6.00 13.83 -4.32
N HIS A 8 -7.06 14.45 -4.82
CA HIS A 8 -7.17 15.92 -4.93
C HIS A 8 -7.08 16.66 -3.59
N SER A 9 -7.66 16.11 -2.52
CA SER A 9 -7.70 16.81 -1.23
C SER A 9 -6.36 16.81 -0.49
N SER A 10 -5.58 15.72 -0.59
CA SER A 10 -4.26 15.64 0.04
C SER A 10 -3.11 15.99 -0.89
N GLY A 11 -3.34 16.09 -2.20
CA GLY A 11 -2.31 16.26 -3.22
C GLY A 11 -1.43 15.02 -3.43
N THR A 12 -1.73 13.90 -2.77
CA THR A 12 -0.94 12.67 -2.86
C THR A 12 -1.03 12.08 -4.26
N ARG A 13 0.12 11.68 -4.81
CA ARG A 13 0.22 11.03 -6.13
C ARG A 13 0.67 9.58 -5.95
N ILE A 14 -0.03 8.66 -6.58
CA ILE A 14 0.35 7.26 -6.67
C ILE A 14 0.68 6.97 -8.13
N GLU A 15 1.94 6.61 -8.38
CA GLU A 15 2.41 6.22 -9.71
C GLU A 15 2.46 4.70 -9.78
N THR A 16 1.92 4.12 -10.84
CA THR A 16 2.07 2.68 -11.09
C THR A 16 2.68 2.40 -12.45
N ASP A 17 3.42 1.30 -12.53
CA ASP A 17 3.97 0.78 -13.77
C ASP A 17 3.67 -0.71 -13.90
N ALA A 18 3.49 -1.18 -15.12
CA ALA A 18 3.41 -2.62 -15.33
C ALA A 18 4.77 -3.27 -14.94
N PRO A 19 4.74 -4.48 -14.37
CA PRO A 19 5.96 -5.21 -14.07
C PRO A 19 6.62 -5.74 -15.36
N VAL A 20 7.89 -6.14 -15.27
CA VAL A 20 8.72 -6.53 -16.45
C VAL A 20 8.19 -7.76 -17.18
N ASP A 21 7.55 -8.68 -16.45
CA ASP A 21 6.87 -9.87 -16.94
C ASP A 21 5.56 -9.55 -17.67
N ASN A 22 5.02 -8.33 -17.52
CA ASN A 22 3.86 -7.84 -18.24
C ASN A 22 4.19 -6.65 -19.16
N HIS A 23 5.35 -6.73 -19.82
CA HIS A 23 5.84 -5.75 -20.81
C HIS A 23 5.94 -4.30 -20.28
N GLY A 24 6.07 -4.12 -18.97
CA GLY A 24 6.34 -2.83 -18.34
C GLY A 24 7.81 -2.63 -18.03
N LYS A 25 8.13 -1.51 -17.36
CA LYS A 25 9.51 -1.21 -16.94
C LYS A 25 9.78 -1.57 -15.47
N GLY A 26 8.73 -1.86 -14.69
CA GLY A 26 8.87 -2.16 -13.25
C GLY A 26 9.54 -1.04 -12.44
N GLU A 27 9.48 0.22 -12.89
CA GLU A 27 10.17 1.36 -12.22
C GLU A 27 9.41 1.89 -11.00
N LYS A 28 8.18 1.43 -10.78
CA LYS A 28 7.25 1.83 -9.71
C LYS A 28 6.45 0.60 -9.27
N PHE A 29 5.67 0.74 -8.19
CA PHE A 29 4.69 -0.26 -7.78
C PHE A 29 3.83 -0.67 -8.97
N SER A 30 3.64 -1.97 -9.16
CA SER A 30 2.61 -2.44 -10.05
C SER A 30 1.23 -2.25 -9.41
N PRO A 31 0.14 -2.25 -10.23
CA PRO A 31 -1.20 -2.30 -9.68
C PRO A 31 -1.40 -3.46 -8.69
N THR A 32 -0.76 -4.61 -8.93
CA THR A 32 -0.81 -5.78 -8.04
C THR A 32 -0.08 -5.52 -6.71
N ASP A 33 1.12 -4.94 -6.75
CA ASP A 33 1.87 -4.59 -5.54
C ASP A 33 1.10 -3.58 -4.69
N LEU A 34 0.44 -2.61 -5.34
CA LEU A 34 -0.37 -1.62 -4.67
C LEU A 34 -1.60 -2.26 -3.99
N VAL A 35 -2.24 -3.24 -4.63
CA VAL A 35 -3.35 -4.01 -4.03
C VAL A 35 -2.89 -4.79 -2.80
N ALA A 36 -1.77 -5.51 -2.89
CA ALA A 36 -1.21 -6.25 -1.78
C ALA A 36 -0.86 -5.33 -0.60
N THR A 37 -0.21 -4.20 -0.90
CA THR A 37 0.15 -3.16 0.08
C THR A 37 -1.09 -2.56 0.74
N ALA A 38 -2.13 -2.24 -0.05
CA ALA A 38 -3.37 -1.67 0.46
C ALA A 38 -4.09 -2.63 1.41
N LEU A 39 -4.15 -3.93 1.07
CA LEU A 39 -4.73 -4.96 1.92
C LEU A 39 -3.98 -5.06 3.25
N GLY A 40 -2.65 -5.21 3.21
CA GLY A 40 -1.82 -5.28 4.41
C GLY A 40 -1.95 -4.05 5.31
N SER A 41 -1.94 -2.86 4.70
CA SER A 41 -2.06 -1.58 5.42
C SER A 41 -3.43 -1.44 6.10
N CYS A 42 -4.50 -1.86 5.41
CA CYS A 42 -5.83 -1.91 5.96
C CYS A 42 -5.90 -2.82 7.20
N MET A 43 -5.34 -4.03 7.11
CA MET A 43 -5.31 -4.98 8.22
C MET A 43 -4.50 -4.46 9.41
N LEU A 44 -3.30 -3.91 9.18
CA LEU A 44 -2.49 -3.32 10.25
C LEU A 44 -3.19 -2.16 10.94
N THR A 45 -3.94 -1.34 10.19
CA THR A 45 -4.72 -0.24 10.76
C THR A 45 -5.81 -0.76 11.69
N ILE A 46 -6.58 -1.77 11.24
CA ILE A 46 -7.64 -2.39 12.04
C ILE A 46 -7.05 -3.07 13.29
N MET A 47 -5.97 -3.83 13.13
CA MET A 47 -5.29 -4.49 14.25
C MET A 47 -4.73 -3.48 15.24
N GLY A 48 -4.12 -2.39 14.78
CA GLY A 48 -3.62 -1.31 15.64
C GLY A 48 -4.73 -0.60 16.41
N MET A 49 -5.90 -0.40 15.80
CA MET A 49 -7.08 0.09 16.51
C MET A 49 -7.52 -0.89 17.60
N LYS A 50 -7.65 -2.19 17.26
CA LYS A 50 -8.12 -3.19 18.23
C LYS A 50 -7.12 -3.45 19.36
N ALA A 51 -5.83 -3.46 19.08
CA ALA A 51 -4.77 -3.66 20.06
C ALA A 51 -4.76 -2.57 21.13
N ARG A 52 -5.10 -1.33 20.76
CA ARG A 52 -5.26 -0.21 21.70
C ARG A 52 -6.34 -0.50 22.75
N ASP A 53 -7.51 -0.98 22.31
CA ASP A 53 -8.62 -1.33 23.23
C ASP A 53 -8.23 -2.47 24.17
N LEU A 54 -7.42 -3.40 23.67
CA LEU A 54 -6.94 -4.57 24.41
C LEU A 54 -5.67 -4.30 25.22
N GLN A 55 -5.10 -3.09 25.14
CA GLN A 55 -3.82 -2.72 25.75
C GLN A 55 -2.65 -3.66 25.35
N ILE A 56 -2.64 -4.10 24.10
CA ILE A 56 -1.60 -4.93 23.50
C ILE A 56 -0.63 -4.03 22.72
N ASP A 57 0.68 -4.22 22.93
CA ASP A 57 1.71 -3.53 22.14
C ASP A 57 2.00 -4.26 20.82
N LEU A 58 1.83 -3.57 19.70
CA LEU A 58 2.16 -4.03 18.35
C LEU A 58 3.38 -3.32 17.76
N LYS A 59 4.26 -2.76 18.60
CA LYS A 59 5.46 -2.06 18.16
C LYS A 59 6.33 -2.95 17.26
N GLY A 60 6.66 -2.42 16.09
CA GLY A 60 7.57 -3.06 15.14
C GLY A 60 6.91 -4.01 14.14
N THR A 61 5.58 -4.16 14.16
CA THR A 61 4.86 -4.89 13.09
C THR A 61 5.03 -4.16 11.75
N ARG A 62 5.27 -4.92 10.68
CA ARG A 62 5.50 -4.43 9.31
C ARG A 62 4.90 -5.37 8.27
N ILE A 63 4.55 -4.82 7.12
CA ILE A 63 4.15 -5.53 5.90
C ILE A 63 5.23 -5.28 4.85
N GLU A 64 5.60 -6.31 4.10
CA GLU A 64 6.66 -6.30 3.07
C GLU A 64 6.19 -7.07 1.83
#